data_AF-A0A519TFG8-F1
#
_entry.id   AF-A0A519TFG8-F1
#
_cell.length_a   1.000
_cell.length_b   1.000
_cell.length_c   1.000
_cell.angle_alpha   90.00
_cell.angle_beta   90.00
_cell.angle_gamma   90.00
#
_symmetry.space_group_name_H-M   'P 1'
#
loop_
_entity.id
_entity.type
_entity.pdbx_description
1 polymer ?
#
loop_
_entity_poly.entity_id
_entity_poly.type
_entity_poly.pdbx_seq_one_letter_code
_entity_poly.pdbx_strand_id
1 'polypeptide(L)' 'MKNNQADHHLPEPTKAELEILQVLWEFGPATVRFVNDKLNENREVNYTSTLKQMQILTEKGILKRDESKMKHIYIPVEAE' A
#
# COMPACT_ATOMS: atom_id res chain seq x y z
N MET A 1 -0.71 17.24 -29.80
CA MET A 1 0.23 17.30 -28.66
C MET A 1 0.50 15.88 -28.23
N LYS A 2 1.68 15.34 -28.58
CA LYS A 2 2.19 14.06 -28.08
C LYS A 2 2.51 14.30 -26.57
N ASN A 3 2.32 13.39 -25.63
CA ASN A 3 3.17 12.23 -25.39
C ASN A 3 2.53 11.28 -24.35
N ASN A 4 2.48 9.98 -24.68
CA ASN A 4 3.00 8.89 -23.86
C ASN A 4 2.53 8.79 -22.39
N GLN A 5 1.35 8.23 -22.16
CA GLN A 5 1.05 7.60 -20.86
C GLN A 5 1.24 6.11 -21.04
N ALA A 6 2.33 5.60 -20.47
CA ALA A 6 2.63 4.19 -20.44
C ALA A 6 1.40 3.43 -19.95
N ASP A 7 0.98 2.47 -20.76
CA ASP A 7 -0.09 1.53 -20.54
C ASP A 7 0.27 0.63 -19.34
N HIS A 8 0.26 1.20 -18.14
CA HIS A 8 0.31 0.45 -16.88
C HIS A 8 -1.14 0.17 -16.51
N HIS A 9 -1.68 -0.92 -17.03
CA HIS A 9 -2.95 -1.53 -16.65
C HIS A 9 -2.93 -2.04 -15.18
N LEU A 10 -2.32 -1.30 -14.25
CA LEU A 10 -2.52 -1.50 -12.82
C LEU A 10 -3.98 -1.08 -12.55
N PRO A 11 -4.85 -2.01 -12.12
CA PRO A 11 -6.25 -1.68 -11.88
C PRO A 11 -6.31 -0.52 -10.89
N GLU A 12 -7.14 0.49 -11.21
CA GLU A 12 -7.29 1.67 -10.36
C GLU A 12 -7.46 1.20 -8.90
N PRO A 13 -6.53 1.57 -8.01
CA PRO A 13 -6.60 1.12 -6.64
C PRO A 13 -7.91 1.60 -6.04
N THR A 14 -8.59 0.71 -5.32
CA THR A 14 -9.77 1.08 -4.55
C THR A 14 -9.40 2.18 -3.56
N LYS A 15 -10.38 2.97 -3.10
CA LYS A 15 -10.15 4.03 -2.11
C LYS A 15 -9.30 3.55 -0.93
N ALA A 16 -9.57 2.33 -0.45
CA ALA A 16 -8.82 1.75 0.66
C ALA A 16 -7.36 1.43 0.33
N GLU A 17 -7.08 0.91 -0.88
CA GLU A 17 -5.70 0.68 -1.34
C GLU A 17 -4.94 2.00 -1.52
N LEU A 18 -5.61 3.02 -2.06
CA LEU A 18 -5.02 4.35 -2.27
C LEU A 18 -4.66 5.02 -0.94
N GLU A 19 -5.52 4.91 0.08
CA GLU A 19 -5.20 5.41 1.43
C GLU A 19 -4.01 4.67 2.07
N ILE A 20 -3.89 3.35 1.86
CA ILE A 20 -2.72 2.58 2.30
C ILE A 20 -1.45 3.10 1.65
N LEU A 21 -1.49 3.33 0.33
CA LEU A 21 -0.35 3.85 -0.43
C LEU A 21 0.03 5.26 0.03
N GLN A 22 -0.96 6.13 0.28
CA GLN A 22 -0.71 7.47 0.82
C GLN A 22 0.02 7.41 2.17
N VAL A 23 -0.43 6.56 3.09
CA VAL A 23 0.24 6.39 4.40
C VAL A 23 1.68 5.90 4.19
N LEU A 24 1.90 4.93 3.32
CA LEU A 24 3.24 4.41 3.06
C LEU A 24 4.16 5.42 2.33
N TRP A 25 3.60 6.32 1.52
CA TRP A 25 4.37 7.41 0.91
C TRP A 25 4.69 8.52 1.90
N GLU A 26 3.75 8.87 2.77
CA GLU A 26 3.95 9.94 3.75
C GLU A 26 4.90 9.53 4.89
N PHE A 27 4.77 8.30 5.38
CA PHE A 27 5.53 7.81 6.55
C PHE A 27 6.66 6.85 6.17
N GLY A 28 6.73 6.37 4.93
CA GLY A 28 7.70 5.39 4.48
C GLY A 28 7.33 3.93 4.82
N PRO A 29 8.32 3.01 4.73
CA PRO A 29 8.12 1.59 5.03
C PRO A 29 7.54 1.32 6.42
N ALA A 30 6.37 0.69 6.46
CA ALA A 30 5.62 0.52 7.70
C ALA A 30 5.00 -0.88 7.83
N THR A 31 4.60 -1.21 9.06
CA THR A 31 3.86 -2.46 9.33
C THR A 31 2.38 -2.30 9.04
N VAL A 32 1.68 -3.42 8.80
CA VAL A 32 0.21 -3.45 8.69
C VAL A 32 -0.47 -2.77 9.88
N ARG A 33 0.06 -2.96 11.09
CA ARG A 33 -0.46 -2.31 12.29
C ARG A 33 -0.37 -0.80 12.22
N PHE A 34 0.78 -0.27 11.82
CA PHE A 34 0.98 1.18 11.69
C PHE A 34 0.05 1.77 10.64
N VAL A 35 -0.05 1.14 9.47
CA VAL A 35 -0.95 1.58 8.41
C VAL A 35 -2.40 1.55 8.89
N ASN A 36 -2.82 0.46 9.54
CA ASN A 36 -4.17 0.35 10.07
C ASN A 36 -4.49 1.43 11.12
N ASP A 37 -3.54 1.75 11.99
CA ASP A 37 -3.67 2.81 12.99
C ASP A 37 -3.90 4.17 12.32
N LYS A 38 -3.07 4.51 11.32
CA LYS A 38 -3.20 5.73 10.51
C LYS A 38 -4.51 5.81 9.74
N LEU A 39 -4.98 4.69 9.20
CA LEU A 39 -6.29 4.63 8.57
C LEU A 39 -7.40 4.88 9.59
N ASN A 40 -7.29 4.30 10.79
CA ASN A 40 -8.26 4.47 11.89
C ASN A 40 -8.35 5.89 12.43
N GLU A 41 -7.31 6.70 12.30
CA GLU A 41 -7.37 8.14 12.62
C GLU A 41 -8.33 8.92 11.72
N ASN A 42 -8.49 8.49 10.46
CA ASN A 42 -9.33 9.16 9.47
C ASN A 42 -10.69 8.47 9.26
N ARG A 43 -10.74 7.14 9.37
CA ARG A 43 -11.94 6.32 9.20
C ARG A 43 -11.83 5.00 9.96
N GLU A 44 -12.92 4.51 10.54
CA GLU A 44 -12.90 3.21 11.22
C GLU A 44 -12.66 2.07 10.21
N VAL A 45 -11.53 1.36 10.34
CA VAL A 45 -11.12 0.28 9.43
C VAL A 45 -10.69 -0.95 10.21
N ASN A 46 -11.22 -2.09 9.81
CA ASN A 46 -10.84 -3.37 10.38
C ASN A 46 -9.40 -3.74 10.01
N TYR A 47 -8.63 -4.20 11.00
CA TYR A 47 -7.25 -4.66 10.83
C TYR A 47 -7.12 -5.73 9.74
N THR A 48 -8.05 -6.69 9.70
CA THR A 48 -8.05 -7.77 8.71
C THR A 48 -8.30 -7.26 7.29
N SER A 49 -9.10 -6.20 7.13
CA SER A 49 -9.28 -5.53 5.84
C SER A 49 -7.98 -4.90 5.38
N THR A 50 -7.31 -4.12 6.24
CA THR A 50 -6.00 -3.52 5.93
C THR A 50 -4.96 -4.58 5.58
N LEU A 51 -4.90 -5.67 6.34
CA LEU A 51 -4.02 -6.80 6.06
C LEU A 51 -4.28 -7.41 4.67
N LYS A 52 -5.55 -7.71 4.34
CA LYS A 52 -5.92 -8.25 3.04
C LYS A 52 -5.53 -7.31 1.90
N GLN A 53 -5.80 -6.01 2.04
CA GLN A 53 -5.44 -5.04 1.01
C GLN A 53 -3.93 -4.96 0.81
N MET A 54 -3.15 -4.94 1.90
CA MET A 54 -1.69 -4.94 1.79
C MET A 54 -1.14 -6.24 1.17
N GLN A 55 -1.76 -7.39 1.45
CA GLN A 55 -1.44 -8.66 0.77
C GLN A 55 -1.73 -8.57 -0.73
N ILE A 56 -2.92 -8.12 -1.12
CA ILE A 56 -3.31 -7.95 -2.53
C ILE A 56 -2.35 -7.00 -3.25
N LEU A 57 -2.00 -5.85 -2.65
CA LEU A 57 -1.04 -4.91 -3.21
C LEU A 57 0.37 -5.51 -3.35
N THR A 58 0.74 -6.42 -2.45
CA THR A 58 2.01 -7.17 -2.56
C THR A 58 1.96 -8.20 -3.67
N GLU A 59 0.83 -8.92 -3.81
CA GLU A 59 0.59 -9.87 -4.91
C GLU A 59 0.54 -9.16 -6.27
N LYS A 60 0.01 -7.93 -6.31
CA LYS A 60 0.04 -7.05 -7.49
C LYS A 60 1.44 -6.50 -7.80
N GLY A 61 2.41 -6.69 -6.90
CA GLY A 61 3.75 -6.14 -7.06
C GLY A 61 3.83 -4.62 -6.89
N ILE A 62 2.90 -4.01 -6.16
CA ILE A 62 2.87 -2.57 -5.82
C ILE A 62 3.50 -2.31 -4.45
N LEU A 63 3.41 -3.30 -3.55
CA LEU A 63 4.13 -3.32 -2.29
C LEU A 63 5.14 -4.46 -2.27
N LYS A 64 6.22 -4.26 -1.55
CA LYS A 64 7.20 -5.29 -1.22
C LYS A 64 7.15 -5.57 0.27
N ARG A 65 6.93 -6.82 0.63
CA ARG A 65 7.03 -7.27 2.03
C ARG A 65 8.47 -7.64 2.33
N ASP A 66 9.06 -6.99 3.32
CA ASP A 66 10.32 -7.40 3.92
C ASP A 66 10.03 -8.31 5.14
N GLU A 67 10.46 -9.56 5.03
CA GLU A 67 10.33 -10.58 6.08
C GLU A 67 11.65 -10.83 6.81
N SER A 68 12.72 -10.11 6.44
CA SER A 68 14.05 -10.30 7.03
C SER A 68 14.10 -9.78 8.46
N LYS A 69 13.31 -8.73 8.74
CA LYS A 69 13.09 -8.24 10.10
C LYS A 69 11.85 -8.92 10.68
N MET A 70 11.89 -9.30 11.95
CA MET A 70 10.76 -9.91 12.71
C MET A 70 9.43 -9.13 12.64
N LYS A 71 9.42 -7.93 12.04
CA LYS A 71 8.25 -7.10 11.78
C LYS A 71 8.00 -7.19 10.27
N HIS A 72 6.84 -7.69 9.85
CA HIS A 72 6.41 -7.68 8.45
C HIS A 72 6.28 -6.21 7.97
N ILE A 73 7.37 -5.66 7.46
CA ILE A 73 7.43 -4.29 6.94
C ILE A 73 7.00 -4.34 5.48
N TYR A 74 6.14 -3.42 5.09
CA TYR A 74 5.70 -3.24 3.72
C TYR A 74 6.30 -1.94 3.19
N ILE A 75 6.89 -2.05 2.01
CA ILE A 75 7.62 -0.99 1.32
C ILE A 75 6.85 -0.69 0.03
N PRO A 76 6.47 0.57 -0.26
CA PRO A 76 5.95 0.91 -1.58
C PRO A 76 7.06 0.73 -2.61
N VAL A 77 6.82 -0.04 -3.68
CA VAL A 77 7.75 -0.03 -4.81
C VAL A 77 7.45 1.20 -5.64
N GLU A 78 8.40 2.14 -5.67
CA GLU A 78 8.33 3.26 -6.58
C GLU A 78 8.32 2.73 -8.02
N ALA A 79 7.33 3.17 -8.81
CA ALA A 79 7.37 2.99 -10.24
C ALA A 79 8.47 3.94 -10.77
N GLU A 80 9.63 3.37 -11.10
CA GLU A 80 10.70 4.06 -11.84
C GLU A 80 10.27 4.33 -13.30
#